data_AF-A0AAW7X672-F1
#
_entry.id   AF-A0AAW7X672-F1
#
_cell.length_a   1.000
_cell.length_b   1.000
_cell.length_c   1.000
_cell.angle_alpha   90.00
_cell.angle_beta   90.00
_cell.angle_gamma   90.00
#
_symmetry.space_group_name_H-M   'P 1'
#
loop_
_entity.id
_entity.type
_entity.pdbx_description
1 polymer ?
#
loop_
_entity_poly.entity_id
_entity_poly.type
_entity_poly.pdbx_seq_one_letter_code
_entity_poly.pdbx_strand_id
1 'polypeptide(L)'
;MKTHEILSTPEAKLAPALAELKIKELERHATKLLSSKGNADYNTVMQAVIRALPKLESQGPERFKEVQNLIHIHFNLASTAPPVSDDVLQRITVIVMVLISKKFDRIHNG
;
A
#
# COMPACT_ATOMS: atom_id res chain seq x y z
N MET A 1 -10.75 12.31 1.36
CA MET A 1 -11.13 10.91 1.63
C MET A 1 -10.67 10.51 3.04
N LYS A 2 -11.51 9.79 3.79
CA LYS A 2 -11.22 9.21 5.12
C LYS A 2 -10.78 7.75 4.98
N THR A 3 -10.09 7.20 5.98
CA THR A 3 -9.55 5.83 5.91
C THR A 3 -10.62 4.75 5.71
N HIS A 4 -11.82 4.90 6.28
CA HIS A 4 -12.88 3.90 6.08
C HIS A 4 -13.48 3.98 4.67
N GLU A 5 -13.50 5.17 4.06
CA GLU A 5 -13.98 5.36 2.68
C GLU A 5 -13.07 4.66 1.69
N ILE A 6 -11.77 4.51 1.98
CA ILE A 6 -10.83 3.74 1.14
C ILE A 6 -11.29 2.29 0.97
N LEU A 7 -11.83 1.69 2.05
CA LEU A 7 -12.28 0.29 2.06
C LEU A 7 -13.61 0.10 1.32
N SER A 8 -14.43 1.14 1.22
CA SER A 8 -15.73 1.10 0.54
C SER A 8 -15.74 1.76 -0.85
N THR A 9 -14.65 2.42 -1.25
CA THR A 9 -14.55 3.08 -2.55
C THR A 9 -14.50 2.05 -3.67
N PRO A 10 -15.30 2.18 -4.74
CA PRO A 10 -15.21 1.28 -5.89
C PRO A 10 -13.80 1.23 -6.46
N GLU A 11 -13.31 0.04 -6.81
CA GLU A 11 -11.92 -0.18 -7.26
C GLU A 11 -11.50 0.77 -8.38
N ALA A 12 -12.36 0.92 -9.41
CA ALA A 12 -12.13 1.82 -10.54
C ALA A 12 -11.97 3.30 -10.16
N LYS A 13 -12.46 3.71 -8.98
CA LYS A 13 -12.37 5.09 -8.47
C LYS A 13 -11.27 5.27 -7.43
N LEU A 14 -10.71 4.17 -6.91
CA LEU A 14 -9.79 4.22 -5.78
C LEU A 14 -8.47 4.88 -6.15
N ALA A 15 -7.76 4.36 -7.15
CA ALA A 15 -6.45 4.90 -7.54
C ALA A 15 -6.53 6.38 -7.96
N PRO A 16 -7.51 6.82 -8.79
CA PRO A 16 -7.69 8.24 -9.09
C PRO A 16 -7.94 9.09 -7.85
N ALA A 17 -8.81 8.66 -6.94
CA ALA A 17 -9.12 9.42 -5.74
C ALA A 17 -7.93 9.52 -4.77
N LEU A 18 -7.09 8.49 -4.69
CA LEU A 18 -5.85 8.50 -3.90
C LEU A 18 -4.78 9.39 -4.55
N ALA A 19 -4.73 9.47 -5.87
CA ALA A 19 -3.80 10.32 -6.60
C ALA A 19 -4.01 11.82 -6.34
N GLU A 20 -5.20 12.24 -5.89
CA GLU A 20 -5.45 13.64 -5.49
C GLU A 20 -4.93 13.97 -4.08
N LEU A 21 -4.67 12.95 -3.24
CA LEU A 21 -4.25 13.17 -1.85
C LEU A 21 -2.78 13.57 -1.75
N LYS A 22 -2.44 14.34 -0.70
CA LYS A 22 -1.05 14.68 -0.40
C LYS A 22 -0.30 13.43 0.10
N ILE A 23 1.01 13.36 -0.15
CA ILE A 23 1.86 12.24 0.33
C ILE A 23 1.65 11.98 1.82
N LYS A 24 1.68 13.02 2.66
CA LYS A 24 1.47 12.88 4.12
C LYS A 24 0.11 12.26 4.48
N GLU A 25 -0.93 12.49 3.68
CA GLU A 25 -2.24 11.90 3.92
C GLU A 25 -2.26 10.43 3.54
N LEU A 26 -1.66 10.06 2.40
CA LEU A 26 -1.48 8.67 1.99
C LEU A 26 -0.67 7.88 3.02
N GLU A 27 0.42 8.46 3.54
CA GLU A 27 1.22 7.87 4.62
C GLU A 27 0.36 7.60 5.86
N ARG A 28 -0.43 8.60 6.30
CA ARG A 28 -1.35 8.44 7.43
C ARG A 28 -2.38 7.33 7.19
N HIS A 29 -2.93 7.23 5.98
CA HIS A 29 -3.90 6.17 5.64
C HIS A 29 -3.25 4.78 5.65
N ALA A 30 -2.08 4.63 5.02
CA ALA A 30 -1.31 3.39 5.02
C ALA A 30 -0.96 2.94 6.44
N THR A 31 -0.38 3.84 7.25
CA THR A 31 -0.06 3.55 8.66
C THR A 31 -1.26 3.09 9.45
N LYS A 32 -2.41 3.78 9.30
CA LYS A 32 -3.63 3.41 10.02
C LYS A 32 -4.15 2.04 9.60
N LEU A 33 -4.13 1.71 8.31
CA LEU A 33 -4.61 0.41 7.82
C LEU A 33 -3.68 -0.72 8.23
N LEU A 34 -2.36 -0.55 8.10
CA LEU A 34 -1.37 -1.54 8.50
C LEU A 34 -1.43 -1.85 10.00
N SER A 35 -1.52 -0.83 10.85
CA SER A 35 -1.59 -1.03 12.30
C SER A 35 -2.93 -1.59 12.75
N SER A 36 -4.06 -1.06 12.25
CA SER A 36 -5.40 -1.47 12.71
C SER A 36 -5.89 -2.81 12.15
N LYS A 37 -5.31 -3.30 11.04
CA LYS A 37 -5.75 -4.55 10.39
C LYS A 37 -4.75 -5.69 10.53
N GLY A 38 -3.48 -5.42 10.79
CA GLY A 38 -2.43 -6.44 10.79
C GLY A 38 -1.33 -6.29 11.81
N ASN A 39 -1.39 -5.23 12.63
CA ASN A 39 -0.29 -4.87 13.52
C ASN A 39 1.06 -4.75 12.78
N ALA A 40 1.03 -4.38 11.50
CA ALA A 40 2.22 -4.22 10.68
C ALA A 40 2.76 -2.79 10.80
N ASP A 41 4.08 -2.66 10.91
CA ASP A 41 4.75 -1.37 10.94
C ASP A 41 4.90 -0.79 9.52
N TYR A 42 4.43 0.44 9.34
CA TYR A 42 4.46 1.14 8.05
C TYR A 42 5.88 1.28 7.49
N ASN A 43 6.85 1.65 8.33
CA ASN A 43 8.20 1.89 7.86
C ASN A 43 8.85 0.59 7.37
N THR A 44 8.65 -0.50 8.11
CA THR A 44 9.12 -1.84 7.76
C THR A 44 8.55 -2.29 6.41
N VAL A 45 7.23 -2.19 6.23
CA VAL A 45 6.55 -2.55 4.97
C VAL A 45 7.10 -1.71 3.81
N MET A 46 7.17 -0.39 3.99
CA MET A 46 7.65 0.50 2.92
C MET A 46 9.11 0.25 2.56
N GLN A 47 9.98 -0.01 3.53
CA GLN A 47 11.37 -0.36 3.25
C GLN A 47 11.49 -1.66 2.44
N ALA A 48 10.71 -2.69 2.79
CA ALA A 48 10.70 -3.95 2.06
C ALA A 48 10.23 -3.75 0.61
N VAL A 49 9.12 -3.03 0.43
CA VAL A 49 8.56 -2.76 -0.90
C VAL A 49 9.53 -1.93 -1.76
N ILE A 50 10.09 -0.84 -1.22
CA ILE A 50 11.02 0.03 -1.97
C ILE A 50 12.30 -0.73 -2.37
N ARG A 51 12.81 -1.63 -1.51
CA ARG A 51 13.99 -2.44 -1.82
C ARG A 51 13.72 -3.53 -2.85
N ALA A 52 12.50 -4.06 -2.88
CA ALA A 52 12.11 -5.12 -3.78
C ALA A 52 11.73 -4.58 -5.17
N LEU A 53 11.03 -3.45 -5.24
CA LEU A 53 10.49 -2.88 -6.48
C LEU A 53 11.49 -2.81 -7.65
N PRO A 54 12.74 -2.33 -7.49
CA PRO A 54 13.71 -2.28 -8.58
C PRO A 54 14.14 -3.65 -9.11
N LYS A 55 13.91 -4.71 -8.32
CA LYS A 55 14.26 -6.09 -8.64
C LYS A 55 13.09 -6.86 -9.26
N LEU A 56 11.90 -6.26 -9.30
CA LEU A 56 10.73 -6.87 -9.90
C LEU A 56 10.82 -6.71 -11.42
N GLU A 57 11.25 -7.77 -12.10
CA GLU A 57 11.30 -7.85 -13.57
C GLU A 57 9.90 -7.78 -14.19
N SER A 58 8.89 -8.17 -13.42
CA SER A 58 7.48 -8.14 -13.78
C SER A 58 6.97 -6.73 -14.09
N GLN A 59 6.04 -6.63 -15.04
CA GLN A 59 5.34 -5.38 -15.40
C GLN A 59 3.83 -5.57 -15.23
N GLY A 60 3.09 -4.47 -15.04
CA GLY A 60 1.63 -4.52 -14.99
C GLY A 60 1.09 -5.38 -13.82
N PRO A 61 0.12 -6.28 -14.07
CA PRO A 61 -0.58 -7.04 -13.02
C PRO A 61 0.33 -7.91 -12.13
N GLU A 62 1.39 -8.50 -12.70
CA GLU A 62 2.30 -9.37 -11.95
C GLU A 62 3.09 -8.58 -10.89
N ARG A 63 3.52 -7.36 -11.23
CA ARG A 63 4.18 -6.47 -10.27
C ARG A 63 3.26 -6.09 -9.12
N PHE A 64 1.98 -5.85 -9.40
CA PHE A 64 0.99 -5.57 -8.35
C PHE A 64 0.88 -6.74 -7.37
N LYS A 65 0.76 -7.96 -7.91
CA LYS A 65 0.66 -9.19 -7.11
C LYS A 65 1.90 -9.44 -6.25
N GLU A 66 3.09 -9.19 -6.79
CA GLU A 66 4.35 -9.29 -6.03
C GLU A 66 4.42 -8.28 -4.88
N VAL A 67 4.03 -7.03 -5.11
CA VAL A 67 3.94 -6.02 -4.04
C VAL A 67 2.90 -6.43 -3.00
N GLN A 68 1.75 -6.94 -3.42
CA GLN A 68 0.71 -7.43 -2.53
C GLN A 68 1.22 -8.56 -1.63
N ASN A 69 1.97 -9.52 -2.20
CA ASN A 69 2.58 -10.62 -1.46
C ASN A 69 3.61 -10.13 -0.43
N LEU A 70 4.45 -9.16 -0.81
CA LEU A 70 5.41 -8.56 0.12
C LEU A 70 4.70 -7.91 1.32
N ILE A 71 3.64 -7.15 1.06
CA ILE A 71 2.84 -6.55 2.11
C ILE A 71 2.23 -7.65 3.00
N HIS A 72 1.64 -8.70 2.40
CA HIS A 72 1.02 -9.81 3.13
C HIS A 72 2.00 -10.55 4.07
N ILE A 73 3.24 -10.77 3.66
CA ILE A 73 4.27 -11.37 4.51
C ILE A 73 4.43 -10.56 5.80
N HIS A 74 4.43 -9.23 5.72
CA HIS A 74 4.53 -8.35 6.88
C HIS A 74 3.28 -8.33 7.77
N PHE A 75 2.11 -8.72 7.26
CA PHE A 75 0.92 -8.98 8.06
C PHE A 75 1.04 -10.28 8.86
N ASN A 76 1.54 -11.35 8.24
CA ASN A 76 1.59 -12.69 8.86
C ASN A 76 2.73 -12.89 9.87
N LEU A 77 3.71 -11.98 9.91
CA LEU A 77 4.75 -11.96 10.95
C LEU A 77 4.20 -11.56 12.32
N ALA A 78 3.03 -10.92 12.38
CA ALA A 78 2.32 -10.64 13.63
C ALA A 78 1.45 -11.84 14.02
N SER A 79 2.09 -12.88 14.58
CA SER A 79 1.58 -14.22 14.98
C SER A 79 0.24 -14.29 15.77
N THR A 80 -0.38 -13.16 16.12
CA THR A 80 -1.62 -13.11 16.91
C THR A 80 -2.80 -12.40 16.23
N ALA A 81 -2.62 -11.82 15.04
CA ALA A 81 -3.69 -11.13 14.33
C ALA A 81 -4.52 -12.10 13.46
N PRO A 82 -5.85 -11.89 13.33
CA PRO A 82 -6.65 -12.61 12.35
C PRO A 82 -6.13 -12.33 10.93
N PRO A 83 -6.25 -13.29 9.99
CA PRO A 83 -5.80 -13.10 8.61
C PRO A 83 -6.48 -11.89 8.00
N VAL A 84 -5.68 -11.02 7.37
CA VAL A 84 -6.19 -9.85 6.65
C VAL A 84 -6.96 -10.32 5.41
N SER A 85 -8.15 -9.77 5.17
CA SER A 85 -8.92 -10.08 3.96
C SER A 85 -8.21 -9.59 2.71
N ASP A 86 -8.34 -10.32 1.60
CA ASP A 86 -7.76 -9.96 0.31
C ASP A 86 -8.16 -8.56 -0.18
N ASP A 87 -9.41 -8.12 0.05
CA ASP A 87 -9.84 -6.76 -0.31
C ASP A 87 -9.02 -5.70 0.45
N VAL A 88 -8.92 -5.79 1.77
CA VAL A 88 -8.10 -4.86 2.58
C VAL A 88 -6.65 -4.85 2.11
N LEU A 89 -6.07 -6.02 1.83
CA LEU A 89 -4.71 -6.15 1.32
C LEU A 89 -4.54 -5.49 -0.06
N GLN A 90 -5.51 -5.66 -0.95
CA GLN A 90 -5.56 -4.98 -2.25
C GLN A 90 -5.65 -3.45 -2.07
N ARG A 91 -6.50 -2.95 -1.18
CA ARG A 91 -6.61 -1.50 -0.90
C ARG A 91 -5.28 -0.91 -0.43
N ILE A 92 -4.61 -1.60 0.50
CA ILE A 92 -3.31 -1.16 1.02
C ILE A 92 -2.26 -1.17 -0.09
N THR A 93 -2.26 -2.20 -0.94
CA THR A 93 -1.35 -2.30 -2.09
C THR A 93 -1.52 -1.11 -3.04
N VAL A 94 -2.76 -0.72 -3.36
CA VAL A 94 -3.03 0.46 -4.19
C VAL A 94 -2.49 1.74 -3.53
N ILE A 95 -2.71 1.94 -2.22
CA ILE A 95 -2.17 3.11 -1.51
C ILE A 95 -0.65 3.15 -1.59
N VAL A 96 0.01 2.02 -1.32
CA VAL A 96 1.48 1.91 -1.35
C VAL A 96 2.02 2.23 -2.74
N MET A 97 1.43 1.67 -3.80
CA MET A 97 1.88 1.94 -5.17
C MET A 97 1.68 3.41 -5.57
N VAL A 98 0.54 4.04 -5.23
CA VAL A 98 0.31 5.47 -5.48
C VAL A 98 1.31 6.33 -4.70
N LEU A 99 1.59 5.98 -3.46
CA LEU A 99 2.53 6.68 -2.59
C LEU A 99 3.95 6.62 -3.16
N ILE A 100 4.37 5.46 -3.67
CA ILE A 100 5.68 5.29 -4.29
C ILE A 100 5.78 6.08 -5.59
N SER A 101 4.77 6.03 -6.45
CA SER A 101 4.70 6.86 -7.67
C SER A 101 4.91 8.33 -7.33
N LYS A 102 4.11 8.87 -6.39
CA LYS A 102 4.22 10.27 -5.97
C LYS A 102 5.57 10.64 -5.36
N LYS A 103 6.18 9.74 -4.58
CA LYS A 103 7.51 9.98 -4.01
C LYS A 103 8.58 9.99 -5.11
N PHE A 104 8.48 9.09 -6.07
CA PHE A 104 9.37 9.05 -7.22
C PHE A 104 9.23 10.30 -8.09
N ASP A 105 8.00 10.70 -8.43
CA ASP A 105 7.72 11.90 -9.22
C ASP A 105 8.25 13.16 -8.54
N ARG A 106 8.10 13.28 -7.22
CA ARG A 106 8.63 14.41 -6.45
C ARG A 106 10.16 14.48 -6.47
N ILE A 107 10.86 13.35 -6.57
CA ILE A 107 12.33 13.33 -6.63
C ILE A 107 12.82 13.75 -8.03
N HIS A 108 12.10 13.38 -9.08
CA HIS A 108 12.55 13.57 -10.46
C HIS A 108 12.05 14.87 -11.10
N ASN A 109 10.86 15.34 -10.72
CA ASN A 109 10.20 16.50 -11.32
C ASN A 109 10.00 17.66 -10.31
N GLY A 110 10.50 17.52 -9.08
CA GLY A 110 10.27 18.45 -7.98
C GLY A 110 11.41 19.43 -7.74
#